data_AF-A0A3B8U0I2-F1
#
_entry.id   AF-A0A3B8U0I2-F1
#
_cell.length_a   1.000
_cell.length_b   1.000
_cell.length_c   1.000
_cell.angle_alpha   90.00
_cell.angle_beta   90.00
_cell.angle_gamma   90.00
#
_symmetry.space_group_name_H-M   'P 1'
#
loop_
_entity.id
_entity.type
_entity.pdbx_description
1 polymer ?
#
loop_
_entity_poly.entity_id
_entity_poly.type
_entity_poly.pdbx_seq_one_letter_code
_entity_poly.pdbx_strand_id
1 'polypeptide(L)' 'LVKYFDGENDGLVGVDSFEWGSSLRMLRNEESDRGISHGDMIDLNRENIKGLDIREFYVGLVSELREKGF' A
#
# COMPACT_ATOMS: atom_id res chain seq x y z
N LEU A 1 -10.56 10.83 11.93
CA LEU A 1 -10.58 12.22 11.42
C LEU A 1 -10.49 12.24 9.90
N VAL A 2 -9.51 11.54 9.29
CA VAL A 2 -9.26 11.49 7.83
C VAL A 2 -10.48 11.05 7.00
N LYS A 3 -11.22 10.01 7.42
CA LYS A 3 -12.40 9.50 6.69
C LYS A 3 -13.51 10.55 6.42
N TYR A 4 -13.60 11.59 7.25
CA TYR A 4 -14.62 12.64 7.07
C TYR A 4 -14.26 13.68 6.01
N PHE A 5 -13.00 13.75 5.60
CA PHE A 5 -12.50 14.77 4.67
C PHE A 5 -11.96 14.19 3.35
N ASP A 6 -11.36 13.00 3.37
CA ASP A 6 -10.60 12.48 2.21
C ASP A 6 -11.18 11.20 1.58
N GLY A 7 -12.36 10.72 1.99
CA GLY A 7 -12.97 9.54 1.36
C GLY A 7 -12.16 8.24 1.59
N GLU A 8 -11.76 7.56 0.51
CA GLU A 8 -10.89 6.37 0.55
C GLU A 8 -9.48 6.80 1.03
N ASN A 9 -8.94 6.12 2.04
CA ASN A 9 -7.66 6.46 2.68
C ASN A 9 -7.06 5.25 3.40
N ASP A 10 -5.79 5.33 3.73
CA ASP A 10 -5.05 4.31 4.50
C ASP A 10 -5.07 4.55 6.03
N GLY A 11 -5.92 5.47 6.50
CA GLY A 11 -5.99 5.90 7.90
C GLY A 11 -5.19 7.16 8.21
N LEU A 12 -4.24 7.58 7.35
CA LEU A 12 -3.48 8.82 7.51
C LEU A 12 -3.53 9.73 6.27
N VAL A 13 -3.50 9.16 5.06
CA VAL A 13 -3.43 9.89 3.80
C VAL A 13 -4.52 9.42 2.85
N GLY A 14 -5.19 10.36 2.18
CA GLY A 14 -6.24 10.10 1.19
C GLY A 14 -5.70 9.66 -0.16
N VAL A 15 -6.49 8.88 -0.91
CA VAL A 15 -6.10 8.34 -2.23
C VAL A 15 -5.70 9.43 -3.23
N ASP A 16 -6.39 10.57 -3.21
CA ASP A 16 -6.09 11.71 -4.10
C ASP A 16 -4.69 12.31 -3.85
N SER A 17 -4.08 12.01 -2.70
CA SER A 17 -2.72 12.43 -2.35
C SER A 17 -1.65 11.35 -2.56
N PHE A 18 -2.02 10.15 -3.03
CA PHE A 18 -1.06 9.05 -3.26
C PHE A 18 -0.28 9.21 -4.56
N GLU A 19 -0.84 9.87 -5.57
CA GLU A 19 -0.24 9.93 -6.89
C GLU A 19 1.05 10.78 -6.88
N TRP A 20 2.16 10.14 -7.26
CA TRP A 20 3.44 10.81 -7.43
C TRP A 20 4.33 10.06 -8.42
N GLY A 21 5.10 10.80 -9.21
CA GLY A 21 6.06 10.22 -10.16
C GLY A 21 5.40 9.72 -11.44
N SER A 22 5.99 8.68 -12.05
CA SER A 22 5.58 8.15 -13.36
C SER A 22 4.55 7.01 -13.27
N SER A 23 4.31 6.47 -12.08
CA SER A 23 3.38 5.35 -11.88
C SER A 23 2.95 5.24 -10.43
N LEU A 24 1.66 5.06 -10.20
CA LEU A 24 1.08 4.71 -8.90
C LEU A 24 0.61 3.24 -8.94
N ARG A 25 1.04 2.43 -7.96
CA ARG A 25 0.53 1.08 -7.75
C ARG A 25 -0.39 1.05 -6.52
N MET A 26 -1.68 1.18 -6.77
CA MET A 26 -2.70 1.13 -5.71
C MET A 26 -2.85 -0.30 -5.19
N LEU A 27 -2.65 -0.51 -3.89
CA LEU A 27 -2.90 -1.80 -3.24
C LEU A 27 -4.27 -1.81 -2.59
N ARG A 28 -5.03 -2.87 -2.83
CA ARG A 28 -6.31 -3.15 -2.19
C ARG A 28 -6.33 -4.60 -1.72
N ASN A 29 -6.93 -4.84 -0.57
CA ASN A 29 -7.13 -6.21 -0.10
C ASN A 29 -8.37 -6.79 -0.80
N GLU A 30 -8.17 -7.75 -1.71
CA GLU A 30 -9.25 -8.40 -2.44
C GLU A 30 -9.83 -9.62 -1.71
N GLU A 31 -9.13 -10.13 -0.69
CA GLU A 31 -9.49 -11.35 0.03
C GLU A 31 -10.17 -11.10 1.39
N SER A 32 -10.29 -9.83 1.79
CA SER A 32 -10.86 -9.41 3.08
C SER A 32 -11.49 -8.02 2.99
N ASP A 33 -12.55 -7.80 3.78
CA ASP A 33 -13.13 -6.47 4.00
C ASP A 33 -12.20 -5.55 4.82
N ARG A 34 -11.13 -6.10 5.42
CA ARG A 34 -10.08 -5.32 6.10
C ARG A 34 -9.22 -4.62 5.04
N GLY A 35 -9.28 -3.29 5.01
CA GLY A 35 -8.39 -2.46 4.19
C GLY A 35 -6.91 -2.57 4.61
N ILE A 36 -6.05 -1.87 3.85
CA ILE A 36 -4.62 -1.75 4.12
C ILE A 36 -4.39 -0.40 4.78
N SER A 37 -3.85 -0.41 5.99
CA SER A 37 -3.52 0.82 6.72
C SER A 37 -2.14 1.33 6.37
N HIS A 38 -1.87 2.59 6.70
CA HIS A 38 -0.56 3.22 6.52
C HIS A 38 0.56 2.45 7.23
N GLY A 39 0.26 1.87 8.40
CA GLY A 39 1.21 1.04 9.14
C GLY A 39 1.43 -0.34 8.53
N ASP A 40 0.44 -0.90 7.83
CA ASP A 40 0.57 -2.20 7.16
C ASP A 40 1.58 -2.11 6.02
N MET A 41 1.65 -0.97 5.33
CA MET A 41 2.60 -0.72 4.23
C MET A 41 4.06 -0.82 4.66
N ILE A 42 4.38 -0.68 5.94
CA ILE A 42 5.76 -0.79 6.46
C ILE A 42 5.94 -1.98 7.40
N ASP A 43 5.00 -2.93 7.39
CA ASP A 43 4.99 -4.10 8.28
C ASP A 43 5.12 -3.73 9.77
N LEU A 44 4.50 -2.61 10.18
CA LEU A 44 4.74 -2.00 11.49
C LEU A 44 4.42 -2.95 12.65
N ASN A 45 3.25 -3.60 12.57
CA ASN A 45 2.74 -4.47 13.63
C ASN A 45 3.13 -5.94 13.45
N ARG A 46 3.79 -6.30 12.33
CA ARG A 46 4.09 -7.69 11.96
C ARG A 46 2.87 -8.60 12.00
N GLU A 47 1.74 -8.07 11.57
CA GLU A 47 0.46 -8.77 11.52
C GLU A 47 0.35 -9.55 10.20
N ASN A 48 -0.11 -10.80 10.28
CA ASN A 48 -0.45 -11.55 9.07
C ASN A 48 -1.81 -11.10 8.54
N ILE A 49 -1.80 -10.34 7.44
CA ILE A 49 -3.01 -9.84 6.80
C ILE A 49 -3.35 -10.78 5.65
N LYS A 50 -4.55 -11.37 5.70
CA LYS A 50 -5.01 -12.26 4.62
C LYS A 50 -5.03 -11.51 3.29
N GLY A 51 -4.47 -12.11 2.24
CA GLY A 51 -4.40 -11.54 0.89
C GLY A 51 -3.33 -10.45 0.72
N LEU A 52 -2.51 -10.18 1.74
CA LEU A 52 -1.45 -9.18 1.67
C LEU A 52 -0.13 -9.73 2.23
N ASP A 53 0.86 -9.91 1.37
CA ASP A 53 2.25 -10.03 1.77
C ASP A 53 3.01 -8.77 1.35
N ILE A 54 3.13 -7.84 2.29
CA ILE A 54 3.80 -6.55 2.04
C ILE A 54 5.30 -6.72 1.81
N ARG A 55 5.93 -7.75 2.37
CA ARG A 55 7.37 -7.98 2.21
C ARG A 55 7.66 -8.47 0.80
N GLU A 56 6.88 -9.44 0.32
CA GLU A 56 6.98 -9.92 -1.06
C GLU A 56 6.64 -8.82 -2.07
N PHE A 57 5.71 -7.91 -1.74
CA PHE A 57 5.47 -6.72 -2.56
C PHE A 57 6.75 -5.88 -2.77
N TYR A 58 7.51 -5.59 -1.70
CA TYR A 58 8.76 -4.83 -1.82
C TYR A 58 9.88 -5.61 -2.52
N VAL A 59 9.96 -6.92 -2.31
CA VAL A 59 10.89 -7.79 -3.07
C VAL A 59 10.62 -7.67 -4.56
N GLY A 60 9.35 -7.76 -4.97
CA GLY A 60 8.91 -7.57 -6.35
C GLY A 60 9.26 -6.17 -6.87
N LEU A 61 8.96 -5.12 -6.11
CA LEU A 61 9.28 -3.73 -6.48
C LEU A 61 10.77 -3.54 -6.77
N VAL A 62 11.65 -4.04 -5.89
CA VAL A 62 13.10 -3.92 -6.09
C VAL A 62 13.57 -4.73 -7.30
N SER A 63 12.99 -5.91 -7.53
CA SER A 63 13.28 -6.70 -8.74
C SER A 63 12.90 -5.96 -10.01
N GLU A 64 11.72 -5.35 -10.07
CA GLU A 64 11.26 -4.55 -11.21
C GLU A 64 12.16 -3.32 -11.45
N LEU A 65 12.62 -2.66 -10.38
CA LEU A 65 13.56 -1.54 -10.50
C LEU A 65 14.91 -1.99 -11.07
N ARG A 66 15.42 -3.14 -10.61
CA ARG A 66 16.64 -3.74 -11.15
C ARG A 66 16.51 -4.06 -12.64
N GLU A 67 15.37 -4.61 -13.07
CA GLU A 67 15.10 -4.91 -14.49
C GLU A 67 15.06 -3.65 -15.36
N LYS A 68 14.61 -2.52 -14.78
CA LYS A 68 14.65 -1.20 -15.43
C LYS A 68 16.04 -0.56 -15.44
N GLY A 69 17.02 -1.17 -14.78
CA GLY A 69 18.41 -0.70 -14.74
C GLY A 69 18.70 0.38 -13.69
N PHE A 70 17.89 0.46 -12.63
CA PHE A 70 18.17 1.30 -11.46
C PHE A 70 19.08 0.61 -10.43
#